data_AF-A0A972HU12-F1
#
_entry.id   AF-A0A972HU12-F1
#
_cell.length_a   1.000
_cell.length_b   1.000
_cell.length_c   1.000
_cell.angle_alpha   90.00
_cell.angle_beta   90.00
_cell.angle_gamma   90.00
#
_symmetry.space_group_name_H-M   'P 1'
#
loop_
_entity.id
_entity.type
_entity.pdbx_description
1 polymer ?
#
loop_
_entity_poly.entity_id
_entity_poly.type
_entity_poly.pdbx_seq_one_letter_code
_entity_poly.pdbx_strand_id
1 'polypeptide(L)'
;NMVEILENNTTEEIKNENWHDAYKSFEQVVEKWQSKRKIYSIFFDAISIGEIEGTMAKAKAYINSQDIVSAVAEIAHLEQQLSFLLENEKVTFENIF
;
A
#
# COMPACT_ATOMS: atom_id res chain seq x y z
N ASN A 1 -4.46 10.12 -2.16
CA ASN A 1 -4.35 8.82 -2.91
C ASN A 1 -3.69 7.78 -1.99
N MET A 2 -3.83 6.45 -2.18
CA MET A 2 -3.12 5.45 -1.34
C MET A 2 -1.60 5.61 -1.42
N VAL A 3 -1.06 5.74 -2.64
CA VAL A 3 0.38 5.96 -2.88
C VAL A 3 0.87 7.23 -2.20
N GLU A 4 0.12 8.33 -2.34
CA GLU A 4 0.44 9.62 -1.70
C GLU A 4 0.48 9.55 -0.16
N ILE A 5 -0.37 8.73 0.48
CA ILE A 5 -0.33 8.52 1.94
C ILE A 5 0.91 7.71 2.34
N LEU A 6 1.35 6.77 1.51
CA LEU A 6 2.59 6.02 1.75
C LEU A 6 3.81 6.94 1.64
N GLU A 7 3.92 7.69 0.54
CA GLU A 7 5.08 8.53 0.23
C GLU A 7 5.23 9.73 1.17
N ASN A 8 4.15 10.51 1.36
CA ASN A 8 4.23 11.81 2.01
C ASN A 8 3.94 11.77 3.51
N ASN A 9 3.27 10.73 3.99
CA ASN A 9 2.91 10.61 5.40
C ASN A 9 3.66 9.45 6.03
N THR A 10 3.34 8.22 5.64
CA THR A 10 3.80 7.01 6.33
C THR A 10 5.32 6.91 6.35
N THR A 11 5.97 7.10 5.21
CA THR A 11 7.44 7.05 5.09
C THR A 11 8.12 8.15 5.91
N GLU A 12 7.60 9.38 5.88
CA GLU A 12 8.18 10.49 6.63
C GLU A 12 7.95 10.34 8.14
N GLU A 13 6.79 9.83 8.56
CA GLU A 13 6.51 9.51 9.96
C GLU A 13 7.42 8.39 10.48
N ILE A 14 7.70 7.35 9.68
CA ILE A 14 8.67 6.30 10.02
C ILE A 14 10.09 6.87 10.16
N LYS A 15 10.55 7.67 9.20
CA LYS A 15 11.90 8.28 9.24
C LYS A 15 12.11 9.21 10.42
N ASN A 16 11.04 9.85 10.89
CA ASN A 16 11.04 10.71 12.08
C ASN A 16 10.71 9.95 13.38
N GLU A 17 10.61 8.62 13.33
CA GLU A 17 10.26 7.75 14.48
C GLU A 17 8.90 8.07 15.13
N ASN A 18 7.99 8.70 14.38
CA ASN A 18 6.62 9.01 14.79
C ASN A 18 5.70 7.79 14.58
N TRP A 19 6.01 6.67 15.24
CA TRP A 19 5.40 5.36 14.98
C TRP A 19 3.88 5.30 15.12
N HIS A 20 3.30 6.08 16.04
CA HIS A 20 1.85 6.13 16.24
C HIS A 20 1.14 6.72 15.02
N ASP A 21 1.70 7.79 14.46
CA ASP A 21 1.14 8.45 13.29
C ASP A 21 1.43 7.61 12.04
N ALA A 22 2.63 7.03 11.92
CA ALA A 22 2.95 6.06 10.87
C ALA A 22 1.95 4.90 10.83
N TYR A 23 1.61 4.32 11.98
CA TYR A 23 0.61 3.27 12.07
C TYR A 23 -0.77 3.75 11.61
N LYS A 24 -1.22 4.93 12.06
CA LYS A 24 -2.52 5.48 11.66
C LYS A 24 -2.58 5.79 10.16
N SER A 25 -1.54 6.41 9.60
CA SER A 25 -1.44 6.72 8.18
C SER A 25 -1.45 5.42 7.35
N PHE A 26 -0.70 4.42 7.79
CA PHE A 26 -0.68 3.12 7.14
C PHE A 26 -2.04 2.39 7.21
N GLU A 27 -2.73 2.41 8.35
CA GLU A 27 -4.06 1.80 8.47
C GLU A 27 -5.07 2.46 7.52
N GLN A 28 -4.98 3.76 7.24
CA GLN A 28 -5.84 4.41 6.24
C GLN A 28 -5.61 3.83 4.84
N VAL A 29 -4.38 3.43 4.50
CA VAL A 29 -4.07 2.74 3.23
C VAL A 29 -4.71 1.36 3.21
N VAL A 30 -4.59 0.60 4.30
CA VAL A 30 -5.21 -0.72 4.45
C VAL A 30 -6.73 -0.64 4.31
N GLU A 31 -7.38 0.32 4.97
CA GLU A 31 -8.83 0.52 4.88
C GLU A 31 -9.28 0.88 3.45
N LYS A 32 -8.54 1.79 2.78
CA LYS A 32 -8.82 2.15 1.39
C LYS A 32 -8.67 0.95 0.46
N TRP A 33 -7.63 0.14 0.63
CA TRP A 33 -7.45 -1.10 -0.10
C TRP A 33 -8.64 -2.03 0.09
N GLN A 34 -9.00 -2.34 1.34
CA GLN A 34 -10.11 -3.24 1.67
C GLN A 34 -11.44 -2.78 1.05
N SER A 35 -11.70 -1.47 1.03
CA SER A 35 -12.91 -0.90 0.40
C SER A 35 -12.99 -1.17 -1.11
N LYS A 36 -11.85 -1.28 -1.80
CA LYS A 36 -11.75 -1.48 -3.25
C LYS A 36 -11.37 -2.91 -3.66
N ARG A 37 -10.93 -3.74 -2.71
CA ARG A 37 -10.37 -5.08 -2.92
C ARG A 37 -11.26 -5.99 -3.77
N LYS A 38 -12.58 -5.91 -3.61
CA LYS A 38 -13.54 -6.66 -4.44
C LYS A 38 -13.51 -6.22 -5.91
N ILE A 39 -13.44 -4.93 -6.17
CA ILE A 39 -13.35 -4.38 -7.53
C ILE A 39 -12.01 -4.79 -8.15
N TYR A 40 -10.91 -4.65 -7.41
CA TYR A 40 -9.59 -5.09 -7.88
C TYR A 40 -9.53 -6.58 -8.20
N SER A 41 -10.22 -7.43 -7.42
CA SER A 41 -10.28 -8.88 -7.70
C SER A 41 -11.01 -9.25 -9.01
N ILE A 42 -11.71 -8.32 -9.67
CA ILE A 42 -12.33 -8.53 -10.99
C ILE A 42 -11.29 -8.37 -12.10
N PHE A 43 -10.32 -7.47 -11.91
CA PHE A 43 -9.36 -7.06 -12.94
C PHE A 43 -7.98 -7.70 -12.75
N PHE A 44 -7.62 -8.06 -11.52
CA PHE A 44 -6.32 -8.62 -11.17
C PHE A 44 -6.44 -10.05 -10.66
N ASP A 45 -5.44 -10.87 -10.98
CA ASP A 45 -5.38 -12.25 -10.53
C ASP A 45 -5.14 -12.35 -9.00
N ALA A 46 -5.46 -13.52 -8.45
CA ALA A 46 -5.36 -13.75 -7.01
C ALA A 46 -3.91 -13.71 -6.48
N ILE A 47 -2.90 -13.97 -7.32
CA ILE A 47 -1.48 -13.90 -6.93
C ILE A 47 -1.11 -12.44 -6.72
N SER A 48 -1.41 -11.56 -7.68
CA SER A 48 -1.18 -10.12 -7.59
C SER A 48 -1.85 -9.49 -6.36
N ILE A 49 -3.10 -9.87 -6.08
CA ILE A 49 -3.81 -9.44 -4.85
C ILE A 49 -3.10 -9.94 -3.59
N GLY A 50 -2.72 -11.22 -3.56
CA GLY A 50 -2.04 -11.82 -2.42
C GLY A 50 -0.67 -11.23 -2.14
N GLU A 51 0.08 -10.87 -3.18
CA GLU A 51 1.37 -10.19 -3.04
C GLU A 51 1.23 -8.81 -2.39
N ILE A 52 0.24 -8.02 -2.83
CA ILE A 52 -0.06 -6.71 -2.23
C ILE A 52 -0.46 -6.87 -0.76
N GLU A 53 -1.38 -7.79 -0.45
CA GLU A 53 -1.83 -8.07 0.93
C GLU A 53 -0.65 -8.58 1.80
N GLY A 54 0.26 -9.36 1.22
CA GLY A 54 1.49 -9.82 1.86
C GLY A 54 2.46 -8.70 2.19
N THR A 55 2.73 -7.81 1.23
CA THR A 55 3.55 -6.60 1.44
C THR A 55 2.93 -5.72 2.54
N MET A 56 1.61 -5.52 2.52
CA MET A 56 0.92 -4.77 3.58
C MET A 56 1.10 -5.39 4.97
N ALA A 57 0.99 -6.72 5.07
CA ALA A 57 1.17 -7.42 6.34
C ALA A 57 2.60 -7.24 6.88
N LYS A 58 3.62 -7.33 6.02
CA LYS A 58 5.02 -7.10 6.41
C LYS A 58 5.27 -5.66 6.83
N ALA A 59 4.82 -4.68 6.04
CA ALA A 59 4.92 -3.26 6.39
C ALA A 59 4.31 -2.99 7.77
N LYS A 60 3.09 -3.49 8.03
CA LYS A 60 2.43 -3.37 9.34
C LYS A 60 3.27 -3.98 10.47
N ALA A 61 3.84 -5.16 10.25
CA ALA A 61 4.69 -5.82 11.24
C ALA A 61 5.94 -4.97 11.55
N TYR A 62 6.60 -4.42 10.54
CA TYR A 62 7.80 -3.60 10.72
C TYR A 62 7.53 -2.23 11.34
N ILE A 63 6.40 -1.60 11.02
CA ILE A 63 5.93 -0.38 11.71
C ILE A 63 5.72 -0.67 13.20
N ASN A 64 5.05 -1.78 13.52
CA ASN A 64 4.80 -2.17 14.92
C ASN A 64 6.09 -2.53 15.67
N SER A 65 7.07 -3.13 14.98
CA SER A 65 8.37 -3.45 15.57
C SER A 65 9.36 -2.27 15.55
N GLN A 66 8.94 -1.12 15.01
CA GLN A 66 9.75 0.09 14.90
C GLN A 66 11.06 -0.12 14.11
N ASP A 67 11.02 -1.01 13.11
CA ASP A 67 12.17 -1.25 12.22
C ASP A 67 12.10 -0.29 11.03
N ILE A 68 12.87 0.80 11.10
CA ILE A 68 12.89 1.86 10.08
C ILE A 68 13.22 1.30 8.71
N VAL A 69 14.28 0.50 8.58
CA VAL A 69 14.80 0.07 7.28
C VAL A 69 13.81 -0.88 6.62
N SER A 70 13.34 -1.88 7.37
CA SER A 70 12.41 -2.88 6.84
C SER A 70 11.04 -2.26 6.55
N ALA A 71 10.56 -1.34 7.40
CA ALA A 71 9.29 -0.65 7.16
C ALA A 71 9.37 0.21 5.90
N VAL A 72 10.38 1.07 5.75
CA VAL A 72 10.54 1.91 4.55
C VAL A 72 10.69 1.05 3.29
N ALA A 73 11.42 -0.07 3.35
CA ALA A 73 11.58 -0.95 2.21
C ALA A 73 10.25 -1.57 1.74
N GLU A 74 9.44 -2.08 2.67
CA GLU A 74 8.12 -2.66 2.32
C GLU A 74 7.11 -1.59 1.90
N ILE A 75 7.17 -0.38 2.48
CA ILE A 75 6.34 0.75 2.05
C ILE A 75 6.67 1.15 0.61
N ALA A 76 7.96 1.30 0.27
CA ALA A 76 8.39 1.59 -1.09
C ALA A 76 8.00 0.48 -2.09
N HIS A 77 8.06 -0.79 -1.66
CA HIS A 77 7.61 -1.89 -2.50
C HIS A 77 6.09 -1.84 -2.72
N LEU A 78 5.31 -1.55 -1.67
CA LEU A 78 3.86 -1.38 -1.77
C LEU A 78 3.48 -0.20 -2.69
N GLU A 79 4.21 0.90 -2.62
CA GLU A 79 4.03 2.05 -3.52
C GLU A 79 4.19 1.65 -4.99
N GLN A 80 5.21 0.87 -5.32
CA GLN A 80 5.42 0.37 -6.69
C GLN A 80 4.27 -0.54 -7.15
N GLN A 81 3.86 -1.49 -6.31
CA GLN A 81 2.75 -2.40 -6.62
C GLN A 81 1.43 -1.63 -6.83
N LEU A 82 1.12 -0.65 -5.97
CA LEU A 82 -0.09 0.15 -6.08
C LEU A 82 -0.05 1.13 -7.26
N SER A 83 1.11 1.69 -7.58
CA SER A 83 1.26 2.58 -8.74
C SER A 83 1.01 1.82 -10.04
N PHE A 84 1.62 0.64 -10.18
CA PHE A 84 1.39 -0.24 -11.33
C PHE A 84 -0.08 -0.67 -11.43
N LEU A 85 -0.72 -0.97 -10.30
CA LEU A 85 -2.14 -1.31 -10.26
C LEU A 85 -3.02 -0.14 -10.73
N LEU A 86 -2.75 1.08 -10.28
CA LEU A 86 -3.51 2.29 -10.66
C LEU A 86 -3.29 2.70 -12.13
N GLU A 87 -2.08 2.49 -12.66
CA GLU A 87 -1.79 2.68 -14.09
C GLU A 87 -2.57 1.68 -14.95
N ASN A 88 -2.57 0.40 -14.56
CA ASN A 88 -3.32 -0.64 -15.25
C ASN A 88 -4.84 -0.49 -15.12
N GLU A 89 -5.34 0.04 -13.99
CA GLU A 89 -6.75 0.36 -13.79
C GLU A 89 -7.22 1.38 -14.85
N LYS A 90 -6.44 2.44 -15.11
CA LYS A 90 -6.75 3.43 -16.16
C LYS A 90 -6.81 2.79 -17.55
N VAL A 91 -5.80 1.99 -17.91
CA VAL A 91 -5.76 1.28 -19.20
C VAL A 91 -6.97 0.34 -19.36
N THR A 92 -7.37 -0.34 -18.30
CA THR A 92 -8.50 -1.29 -18.36
C THR A 92 -9.85 -0.57 -18.49
N PHE A 93 -10.04 0.57 -17.80
CA PHE A 93 -11.24 1.39 -18.00
C PHE A 93 -11.31 2.03 -19.38
N GLU A 94 -10.20 2.51 -19.93
CA GLU A 94 -10.13 3.08 -21.29
C GLU A 94 -10.32 2.04 -22.40
N ASN A 95 -10.03 0.75 -22.14
CA ASN A 95 -10.13 -0.32 -23.14
C ASN A 95 -11.49 -1.04 -23.16
N ILE A 96 -12.29 -0.93 -22.09
CA ILE A 96 -13.58 -1.64 -21.96
C ILE A 96 -14.77 -0.68 -22.16
N PHE A 97 -14.58 0.64 -22.06
CA PHE A 97 -15.61 1.67 -22.27
C PHE A 97 -15.24 2.68 -23.36
#